data_AF-A0A0U4NDX4-F1
#
_entry.id   AF-A0A0U4NDX4-F1
#
_cell.length_a   1.000
_cell.length_b   1.000
_cell.length_c   1.000
_cell.angle_alpha   90.00
_cell.angle_beta   90.00
_cell.angle_gamma   90.00
#
_symmetry.space_group_name_H-M   'P 1'
#
loop_
_entity.id
_entity.type
_entity.pdbx_description
1 polymer ?
#
loop_
_entity_poly.entity_id
_entity_poly.type
_entity_poly.pdbx_seq_one_letter_code
_entity_poly.pdbx_strand_id
1 'polypeptide(L)'
;MMKFFLIFISICVLILIINIKMNWGMTEEDIQLAFVPAYMALFFLMSFSNLRKAFMERLITSKDYISVISKPIVIGVITVFILEGTRYLPLIFNGDIIGIGSGQVKDDGHLSRFANWFLTCIIAPSNEEFITRFLFYDGVCLLLLSMIAPLPREKVKTFNAAQMVLYKMLNLFNIMIEIFVQKIFQRSSKLGTCIYVIVASTVFSILHKPDITNFHLYFLGGVVDWFFFLRYGLIASFLSHATFNASSDMVHKIWIGMLGINQH
;
A
#
# COMPACT_ATOMS: atom_id res chain seq x y z
N MET A 1 10.62 9.45 -22.38
CA MET A 1 10.48 10.49 -21.34
C MET A 1 9.55 11.62 -21.78
N MET A 2 9.82 12.32 -22.88
CA MET A 2 8.98 13.46 -23.36
C MET A 2 7.49 13.11 -23.58
N LYS A 3 7.17 11.98 -24.22
CA LYS A 3 5.77 11.54 -24.41
C LYS A 3 5.01 11.33 -23.09
N PHE A 4 5.70 10.92 -22.03
CA PHE A 4 5.09 10.70 -20.72
C PHE A 4 4.82 12.01 -20.00
N PHE A 5 5.79 12.92 -20.02
CA PHE A 5 5.61 14.25 -19.46
C PHE A 5 4.38 14.94 -20.10
N LEU A 6 4.20 14.77 -21.41
CA LEU A 6 3.01 15.27 -22.12
C LEU A 6 1.70 14.57 -21.69
N ILE A 7 1.69 13.25 -21.54
CA ILE A 7 0.51 12.52 -21.03
C ILE A 7 0.16 12.97 -19.61
N PHE A 8 1.17 13.12 -18.74
CA PHE A 8 0.98 13.57 -17.37
C PHE A 8 0.41 14.98 -17.31
N ILE A 9 1.01 15.94 -18.02
CA ILE A 9 0.47 17.30 -18.12
C ILE A 9 -0.97 17.26 -18.63
N SER A 10 -1.25 16.42 -19.62
CA SER A 10 -2.60 16.28 -20.16
C SER A 10 -3.59 15.76 -19.11
N ILE A 11 -3.20 14.79 -18.28
CA ILE A 11 -4.02 14.25 -17.18
C ILE A 11 -4.23 15.32 -16.10
N CYS A 12 -3.17 16.03 -15.67
CA CYS A 12 -3.28 17.09 -14.66
C CYS A 12 -4.15 18.25 -15.15
N VAL A 13 -3.97 18.67 -16.41
CA VAL A 13 -4.82 19.70 -17.04
C VAL A 13 -6.26 19.21 -17.14
N LEU A 14 -6.48 17.94 -17.51
CA LEU A 14 -7.82 17.36 -17.56
C LEU A 14 -8.48 17.34 -16.17
N ILE A 15 -7.75 16.91 -15.13
CA ILE A 15 -8.24 16.92 -13.74
C ILE A 15 -8.56 18.35 -13.30
N LEU A 16 -7.70 19.32 -13.63
CA LEU A 16 -7.95 20.73 -13.30
C LEU A 16 -9.20 21.26 -14.01
N ILE A 17 -9.37 20.95 -15.30
CA ILE A 17 -10.56 21.32 -16.08
C ILE A 17 -11.81 20.69 -15.46
N ILE A 18 -11.76 19.40 -15.12
CA ILE A 18 -12.87 18.69 -14.47
C ILE A 18 -13.17 19.28 -13.10
N ASN A 19 -12.15 19.57 -12.29
CA ASN A 19 -12.28 20.16 -10.97
C ASN A 19 -13.05 21.49 -11.03
N ILE A 20 -12.68 22.36 -11.99
CA ILE A 20 -13.35 23.64 -12.22
C ILE A 20 -14.77 23.44 -12.76
N LYS A 21 -14.95 22.58 -13.78
CA LYS A 21 -16.25 22.38 -14.45
C LYS A 21 -17.29 21.69 -13.58
N MET A 22 -16.85 20.76 -12.74
CA MET A 22 -17.70 19.97 -11.86
C MET A 22 -17.78 20.53 -10.44
N ASN A 23 -17.09 21.65 -10.18
CA ASN A 23 -16.99 22.29 -8.88
C ASN A 23 -16.61 21.31 -7.76
N TRP A 24 -15.57 20.51 -8.01
CA TRP A 24 -15.14 19.45 -7.09
C TRP A 24 -14.51 19.98 -5.81
N GLY A 25 -13.99 21.21 -5.83
CA GLY A 25 -13.41 21.89 -4.67
C GLY A 25 -11.96 21.53 -4.39
N MET A 26 -11.29 20.72 -5.22
CA MET A 26 -9.90 20.31 -4.98
C MET A 26 -8.98 21.53 -5.03
N THR A 27 -8.18 21.69 -3.98
CA THR A 27 -7.11 22.67 -3.90
C THR A 27 -5.87 22.20 -4.68
N GLU A 28 -4.88 23.08 -4.81
CA GLU A 28 -3.58 22.69 -5.37
C GLU A 28 -2.91 21.60 -4.50
N GLU A 29 -3.04 21.70 -3.17
CA GLU A 29 -2.47 20.75 -2.23
C GLU A 29 -3.09 19.35 -2.39
N ASP A 30 -4.41 19.26 -2.55
CA ASP A 30 -5.09 17.97 -2.78
C ASP A 30 -4.59 17.31 -4.06
N ILE A 31 -4.45 18.10 -5.13
CA ILE A 31 -3.96 17.60 -6.42
C ILE A 31 -2.51 17.13 -6.27
N GLN A 32 -1.66 17.87 -5.57
CA GLN A 32 -0.28 17.47 -5.35
C GLN A 32 -0.21 16.17 -4.53
N LEU A 33 -0.90 16.10 -3.39
CA LEU A 33 -0.87 14.95 -2.50
C LEU A 33 -1.43 13.69 -3.19
N ALA A 34 -2.48 13.84 -3.99
CA ALA A 34 -3.14 12.74 -4.67
C ALA A 34 -2.38 12.26 -5.92
N PHE A 35 -1.82 13.16 -6.74
CA PHE A 35 -1.31 12.78 -8.06
C PHE A 35 0.21 12.72 -8.17
N VAL A 36 0.97 13.36 -7.27
CA VAL A 36 2.44 13.24 -7.26
C VAL A 36 2.90 11.80 -7.02
N PRO A 37 2.34 11.05 -6.04
CA PRO A 37 2.73 9.65 -5.85
C PRO A 37 2.43 8.78 -7.06
N ALA A 38 1.26 8.95 -7.69
CA ALA A 38 0.87 8.26 -8.92
C ALA A 38 1.82 8.58 -10.09
N TYR A 39 2.27 9.84 -10.20
CA TYR A 39 3.26 10.24 -11.19
C TYR A 39 4.61 9.57 -10.94
N MET A 40 5.10 9.61 -9.71
CA MET A 40 6.36 8.96 -9.33
C MET A 40 6.31 7.47 -9.63
N ALA A 41 5.18 6.81 -9.30
CA ALA A 41 4.92 5.42 -9.63
C ALA A 41 5.06 5.13 -11.12
N LEU A 42 4.35 5.89 -11.96
CA LEU A 42 4.42 5.75 -13.42
C LEU A 42 5.84 6.00 -13.93
N PHE A 43 6.51 7.05 -13.45
CA PHE A 43 7.89 7.37 -13.81
C PHE A 43 8.84 6.19 -13.52
N PHE A 44 8.74 5.61 -12.32
CA PHE A 44 9.54 4.42 -11.94
C PHE A 44 9.23 3.24 -12.87
N LEU A 45 7.96 2.93 -13.11
CA LEU A 45 7.56 1.82 -13.99
C LEU A 45 8.12 1.97 -15.41
N MET A 46 8.15 3.17 -15.97
CA MET A 46 8.68 3.33 -17.34
C MET A 46 10.20 3.36 -17.38
N SER A 47 10.84 3.93 -16.36
CA SER A 47 12.30 4.07 -16.30
C SER A 47 12.99 2.73 -16.09
N PHE A 48 12.36 1.80 -15.38
CA PHE A 48 12.95 0.50 -15.03
C PHE A 48 12.17 -0.64 -15.69
N SER A 49 12.70 -1.20 -16.78
CA SER A 49 12.05 -2.29 -17.54
C SER A 49 11.77 -3.53 -16.69
N ASN A 50 12.68 -3.89 -15.78
CA ASN A 50 12.50 -5.00 -14.84
C ASN A 50 11.34 -4.75 -13.87
N LEU A 51 11.22 -3.52 -13.36
CA LEU A 51 10.11 -3.13 -12.49
C LEU A 51 8.79 -3.14 -13.26
N ARG A 52 8.77 -2.66 -14.52
CA ARG A 52 7.59 -2.74 -15.40
C ARG A 52 7.14 -4.17 -15.60
N LYS A 53 8.08 -5.08 -15.86
CA LYS A 53 7.77 -6.50 -16.06
C LYS A 53 7.17 -7.10 -14.80
N ALA A 54 7.81 -6.88 -13.64
CA ALA A 54 7.30 -7.33 -12.35
C ALA A 54 5.90 -6.76 -12.06
N PHE A 55 5.66 -5.47 -12.37
CA PHE A 55 4.35 -4.84 -12.23
C PHE A 55 3.27 -5.55 -13.06
N MET A 56 3.55 -5.82 -14.34
CA MET A 56 2.59 -6.50 -15.20
C MET A 56 2.30 -7.93 -14.74
N GLU A 57 3.30 -8.63 -14.19
CA GLU A 57 3.14 -9.97 -13.61
C GLU A 57 2.35 -9.95 -12.29
N ARG A 58 2.38 -8.83 -11.56
CA ARG A 58 1.74 -8.65 -10.25
C ARG A 58 0.41 -7.94 -10.30
N LEU A 59 0.05 -7.33 -11.43
CA LEU A 59 -1.21 -6.59 -11.59
C LEU A 59 -2.40 -7.50 -11.27
N ILE A 60 -2.42 -8.69 -11.89
CA ILE A 60 -3.36 -9.78 -11.63
C ILE A 60 -2.58 -11.09 -11.74
N THR A 61 -2.49 -11.86 -10.65
CA THR A 61 -1.72 -13.11 -10.60
C THR A 61 -2.58 -14.36 -10.84
N SER A 62 -3.90 -14.24 -10.68
CA SER A 62 -4.86 -15.33 -10.84
C SER A 62 -5.66 -15.22 -12.14
N LYS A 63 -5.95 -16.35 -12.78
CA LYS A 63 -6.85 -16.42 -13.95
C LYS A 63 -8.33 -16.46 -13.58
N ASP A 64 -8.65 -16.71 -12.31
CA ASP A 64 -10.03 -16.65 -11.81
C ASP A 64 -10.41 -15.20 -11.51
N TYR A 65 -10.79 -14.47 -12.56
CA TYR A 65 -11.13 -13.05 -12.49
C TYR A 65 -12.34 -12.76 -11.60
N ILE A 66 -13.30 -13.71 -11.50
CA ILE A 66 -14.45 -13.55 -10.61
C ILE A 66 -13.98 -13.51 -9.17
N SER A 67 -13.10 -14.43 -8.76
CA SER A 67 -12.51 -14.41 -7.42
C SER A 67 -11.64 -13.17 -7.17
N VAL A 68 -10.89 -12.71 -8.19
CA VAL A 68 -10.04 -11.50 -8.09
C VAL A 68 -10.86 -10.26 -7.80
N ILE A 69 -12.13 -10.20 -8.23
CA ILE A 69 -13.00 -9.04 -8.04
C ILE A 69 -13.91 -9.21 -6.83
N SER A 70 -14.67 -10.31 -6.78
CA SER A 70 -15.74 -10.50 -5.79
C SER A 70 -15.23 -10.69 -4.36
N LYS A 71 -14.17 -11.48 -4.16
CA LYS A 71 -13.67 -11.78 -2.81
C LYS A 71 -13.08 -10.55 -2.11
N PRO A 72 -12.23 -9.73 -2.75
CA PRO A 72 -11.76 -8.50 -2.12
C PRO A 72 -12.87 -7.54 -1.71
N ILE A 73 -13.89 -7.39 -2.56
CA ILE A 73 -15.03 -6.52 -2.24
C ILE A 73 -15.77 -7.04 -1.00
N VAL A 74 -16.19 -8.32 -1.02
CA VAL A 74 -16.95 -8.91 0.09
C VAL A 74 -16.13 -8.91 1.39
N ILE A 75 -14.87 -9.31 1.33
CA ILE A 75 -14.00 -9.36 2.51
C ILE A 75 -13.64 -7.95 2.98
N GLY A 76 -13.48 -6.98 2.08
CA GLY A 76 -13.28 -5.57 2.44
C GLY A 76 -14.44 -5.02 3.27
N VAL A 77 -15.68 -5.27 2.84
CA VAL A 77 -16.89 -4.91 3.62
C VAL A 77 -16.92 -5.60 4.98
N ILE A 78 -16.67 -6.91 5.02
CA ILE A 78 -16.63 -7.67 6.29
C ILE A 78 -15.53 -7.14 7.22
N THR A 79 -14.36 -6.82 6.66
CA THR A 79 -13.21 -6.33 7.42
C THR A 79 -13.54 -4.98 8.05
N VAL A 80 -14.10 -4.02 7.30
CA VAL A 80 -14.51 -2.74 7.88
C VAL A 80 -15.59 -2.91 8.93
N PHE A 81 -16.54 -3.83 8.74
CA PHE A 81 -17.58 -4.10 9.73
C PHE A 81 -17.00 -4.59 11.05
N ILE A 82 -16.08 -5.55 11.00
CA ILE A 82 -15.39 -6.09 12.18
C ILE A 82 -14.53 -5.01 12.85
N LEU A 83 -13.68 -4.32 12.08
CA LEU A 83 -12.73 -3.35 12.63
C LEU A 83 -13.42 -2.13 13.21
N GLU A 84 -14.43 -1.57 12.54
CA GLU A 84 -15.27 -0.52 13.12
C GLU A 84 -15.95 -1.00 14.41
N GLY A 85 -16.48 -2.23 14.44
CA GLY A 85 -17.06 -2.80 15.64
C GLY A 85 -16.11 -2.84 16.83
N THR A 86 -14.81 -3.12 16.60
CA THR A 86 -13.82 -3.10 17.68
C THR A 86 -13.66 -1.74 18.33
N ARG A 87 -13.94 -0.64 17.61
CA ARG A 87 -13.85 0.72 18.15
C ARG A 87 -14.87 1.01 19.25
N TYR A 88 -15.99 0.28 19.23
CA TYR A 88 -17.08 0.44 20.18
C TYR A 88 -16.99 -0.52 21.37
N LEU A 89 -16.07 -1.49 21.36
CA LEU A 89 -15.91 -2.44 22.48
C LEU A 89 -15.71 -1.76 23.84
N PRO A 90 -14.95 -0.66 23.97
CA PRO A 90 -14.81 0.01 25.27
C PRO A 90 -16.12 0.52 25.86
N LEU A 91 -17.13 0.84 25.04
CA LEU A 91 -18.44 1.30 25.53
C LEU A 91 -19.12 0.25 26.42
N ILE A 92 -18.90 -1.04 26.16
CA ILE A 92 -19.41 -2.15 26.98
C ILE A 92 -18.84 -2.06 28.42
N PHE A 93 -17.68 -1.43 28.58
CA PHE A 93 -16.95 -1.27 29.83
C PHE A 93 -16.96 0.18 30.35
N ASN A 94 -17.89 1.02 29.89
CA ASN A 94 -17.97 2.46 30.22
C ASN A 94 -16.72 3.27 29.82
N GLY A 95 -15.96 2.82 28.82
CA GLY A 95 -14.86 3.57 28.22
C GLY A 95 -15.32 4.38 27.00
N ASP A 96 -14.43 5.20 26.46
CA ASP A 96 -14.70 6.02 25.27
C ASP A 96 -14.54 5.24 23.97
N ILE A 97 -15.22 5.69 22.91
CA ILE A 97 -15.06 5.15 21.56
C ILE A 97 -13.61 5.32 21.11
N ILE A 98 -13.02 4.25 20.58
CA ILE A 98 -11.67 4.31 20.01
C ILE A 98 -11.69 5.23 18.78
N GLY A 99 -10.90 6.29 18.84
CA GLY A 99 -10.68 7.20 17.71
C GLY A 99 -9.92 6.53 16.58
N ILE A 100 -10.04 7.08 15.37
CA ILE A 100 -9.16 6.71 14.26
C ILE A 100 -7.80 7.40 14.41
N GLY A 101 -6.75 6.77 13.89
CA GLY A 101 -5.41 7.35 13.78
C GLY A 101 -5.39 8.74 13.12
N SER A 102 -4.48 9.59 13.60
CA SER A 102 -4.43 11.02 13.27
C SER A 102 -4.01 11.34 11.83
N GLY A 103 -3.46 10.36 11.11
CA GLY A 103 -3.07 10.48 9.70
C GLY A 103 -4.20 10.25 8.71
N GLN A 104 -5.42 9.98 9.17
CA GLN A 104 -6.57 9.75 8.29
C GLN A 104 -7.10 11.04 7.66
N VAL A 105 -7.63 10.91 6.45
CA VAL A 105 -8.33 12.00 5.76
C VAL A 105 -9.57 12.36 6.57
N LYS A 106 -9.69 13.64 6.92
CA LYS A 106 -10.88 14.20 7.56
C LYS A 106 -11.64 15.02 6.52
N ASP A 107 -12.94 14.81 6.45
CA ASP A 107 -13.81 15.69 5.67
C ASP A 107 -13.97 17.02 6.43
N ASP A 108 -13.36 18.06 5.91
CA ASP A 108 -13.45 19.44 6.41
C ASP A 108 -14.50 20.27 5.64
N GLY A 109 -15.24 19.63 4.72
CA GLY A 109 -16.36 20.20 3.98
C GLY A 109 -15.97 21.04 2.76
N HIS A 110 -14.69 21.18 2.41
CA HIS A 110 -14.30 21.98 1.24
C HIS A 110 -14.45 21.21 -0.08
N LEU A 111 -14.36 19.87 -0.04
CA LEU A 111 -14.55 18.99 -1.19
C LEU A 111 -16.02 18.68 -1.44
N SER A 112 -16.40 18.58 -2.71
CA SER A 112 -17.67 17.93 -3.06
C SER A 112 -17.67 16.47 -2.60
N ARG A 113 -18.85 15.93 -2.29
CA ARG A 113 -19.00 14.52 -1.87
C ARG A 113 -18.35 13.53 -2.85
N PHE A 114 -18.49 13.79 -4.15
CA PHE A 114 -17.87 12.96 -5.18
C PHE A 114 -16.35 13.08 -5.17
N ALA A 115 -15.80 14.29 -5.04
CA ALA A 115 -14.36 14.51 -4.98
C ALA A 115 -13.74 13.83 -3.76
N ASN A 116 -14.37 13.99 -2.59
CA ASN A 116 -13.93 13.30 -1.37
C ASN A 116 -13.95 11.78 -1.56
N TRP A 117 -15.05 11.22 -2.08
CA TRP A 117 -15.13 9.78 -2.39
C TRP A 117 -14.06 9.32 -3.39
N PHE A 118 -13.86 10.07 -4.47
CA PHE A 118 -12.88 9.71 -5.51
C PHE A 118 -11.45 9.73 -4.96
N LEU A 119 -11.08 10.75 -4.18
CA LEU A 119 -9.75 10.84 -3.58
C LEU A 119 -9.52 9.74 -2.53
N THR A 120 -10.48 9.54 -1.62
CA THR A 120 -10.33 8.60 -0.50
C THR A 120 -10.53 7.14 -0.87
N CYS A 121 -11.35 6.83 -1.89
CA CYS A 121 -11.70 5.45 -2.24
C CYS A 121 -10.98 4.95 -3.50
N ILE A 122 -10.50 5.85 -4.37
CA ILE A 122 -9.82 5.45 -5.62
C ILE A 122 -8.35 5.86 -5.59
N ILE A 123 -8.05 7.16 -5.43
CA ILE A 123 -6.68 7.65 -5.60
C ILE A 123 -5.78 7.24 -4.42
N ALA A 124 -6.20 7.48 -3.19
CA ALA A 124 -5.43 7.13 -2.01
C ALA A 124 -5.15 5.61 -1.94
N PRO A 125 -6.15 4.71 -2.03
CA PRO A 125 -5.91 3.27 -2.08
C PRO A 125 -4.99 2.87 -3.23
N SER A 126 -5.15 3.43 -4.44
CA SER A 126 -4.26 3.11 -5.56
C SER A 126 -2.81 3.43 -5.26
N ASN A 127 -2.54 4.62 -4.70
CA ASN A 127 -1.19 5.06 -4.34
C ASN A 127 -0.61 4.22 -3.21
N GLU A 128 -1.39 4.02 -2.16
CA GLU A 128 -0.96 3.26 -0.99
C GLU A 128 -0.67 1.80 -1.36
N GLU A 129 -1.53 1.15 -2.13
CA GLU A 129 -1.30 -0.22 -2.60
C GLU A 129 -0.07 -0.32 -3.50
N PHE A 130 0.10 0.64 -4.41
CA PHE A 130 1.27 0.65 -5.28
C PHE A 130 2.57 0.79 -4.49
N ILE A 131 2.62 1.71 -3.53
CA ILE A 131 3.83 1.98 -2.73
C ILE A 131 4.09 0.84 -1.74
N THR A 132 3.09 0.53 -0.92
CA THR A 132 3.31 -0.31 0.26
C THR A 132 3.16 -1.79 -0.02
N ARG A 133 2.57 -2.19 -1.16
CA ARG A 133 2.52 -3.60 -1.58
C ARG A 133 3.45 -3.83 -2.75
N PHE A 134 3.21 -3.19 -3.91
CA PHE A 134 4.02 -3.48 -5.11
C PHE A 134 5.49 -3.02 -4.98
N LEU A 135 5.75 -1.73 -4.71
CA LEU A 135 7.13 -1.25 -4.57
C LEU A 135 7.81 -1.84 -3.34
N PHE A 136 7.10 -1.95 -2.22
CA PHE A 136 7.69 -2.50 -1.01
C PHE A 136 8.04 -3.99 -1.18
N TYR A 137 7.27 -4.76 -1.96
CA TYR A 137 7.57 -6.15 -2.26
C TYR A 137 8.58 -6.29 -3.42
N ASP A 138 8.13 -6.07 -4.66
CA ASP A 138 8.94 -6.33 -5.85
C ASP A 138 10.01 -5.25 -6.05
N GLY A 139 9.73 -3.99 -5.70
CA GLY A 139 10.72 -2.90 -5.77
C GLY A 139 11.90 -3.12 -4.83
N VAL A 140 11.65 -3.48 -3.56
CA VAL A 140 12.73 -3.83 -2.60
C VAL A 140 13.47 -5.08 -3.07
N CYS A 141 12.78 -6.11 -3.56
CA CYS A 141 13.43 -7.29 -4.12
C CYS A 141 14.40 -6.94 -5.25
N LEU A 142 13.97 -6.12 -6.22
CA LEU A 142 14.81 -5.68 -7.34
C LEU A 142 15.97 -4.79 -6.88
N LEU A 143 15.73 -3.89 -5.92
CA LEU A 143 16.77 -3.06 -5.33
C LEU A 143 17.85 -3.92 -4.66
N LEU A 144 17.44 -4.87 -3.82
CA LEU A 144 18.37 -5.79 -3.15
C LEU A 144 19.18 -6.61 -4.15
N LEU A 145 18.54 -7.14 -5.20
CA LEU A 145 19.25 -7.86 -6.26
C LEU A 145 20.25 -6.97 -7.01
N SER A 146 19.94 -5.69 -7.21
CA SER A 146 20.87 -4.74 -7.86
C SER A 146 22.08 -4.36 -6.98
N MET A 147 21.96 -4.54 -5.65
CA MET A 147 23.05 -4.30 -4.70
C MET A 147 24.06 -5.46 -4.65
N ILE A 148 23.77 -6.60 -5.27
CA ILE A 148 24.70 -7.73 -5.33
C ILE A 148 25.92 -7.32 -6.14
N ALA A 149 27.05 -7.13 -5.46
CA ALA A 149 28.29 -6.69 -6.09
C ALA A 149 28.93 -7.84 -6.88
N PRO A 150 29.33 -7.65 -8.15
CA PRO A 150 30.11 -8.64 -8.87
C PRO A 150 31.50 -8.74 -8.22
N LEU A 151 31.77 -9.86 -7.56
CA LEU A 151 33.03 -10.08 -6.85
C LEU A 151 34.09 -10.69 -7.78
N PRO A 152 35.29 -10.08 -7.92
CA PRO A 152 36.34 -10.59 -8.79
C PRO A 152 36.95 -11.87 -8.19
N ARG A 153 36.58 -13.03 -8.73
CA ARG A 153 37.07 -14.33 -8.24
C ARG A 153 38.54 -14.60 -8.57
N GLU A 154 39.03 -14.04 -9.67
CA GLU A 154 40.38 -14.33 -10.19
C GLU A 154 41.50 -13.55 -9.48
N LYS A 155 41.18 -12.38 -8.90
CA LYS A 155 42.18 -11.48 -8.28
C LYS A 155 42.36 -11.68 -6.77
N VAL A 156 41.63 -12.61 -6.16
CA VAL A 156 41.65 -12.85 -4.70
C VAL A 156 43.07 -13.16 -4.19
N LYS A 157 43.90 -13.83 -5.00
CA LYS A 157 45.28 -14.21 -4.62
C LYS A 157 46.23 -13.03 -4.47
N THR A 158 45.90 -11.84 -4.99
CA THR A 158 46.75 -10.64 -4.92
C THR A 158 46.26 -9.63 -3.89
N PHE A 159 45.26 -9.98 -3.07
CA PHE A 159 44.67 -9.04 -2.11
C PHE A 159 45.56 -8.91 -0.87
N ASN A 160 45.71 -7.68 -0.38
CA ASN A 160 46.23 -7.45 0.96
C ASN A 160 45.19 -7.80 2.04
N ALA A 161 45.58 -7.79 3.30
CA ALA A 161 44.70 -8.18 4.41
C ALA A 161 43.41 -7.36 4.48
N ALA A 162 43.48 -6.03 4.29
CA ALA A 162 42.32 -5.15 4.32
C ALA A 162 41.35 -5.42 3.15
N GLN A 163 41.88 -5.59 1.94
CA GLN A 163 41.11 -5.97 0.75
C GLN A 163 40.43 -7.33 0.95
N MET A 164 41.10 -8.26 1.62
CA MET A 164 40.52 -9.57 1.90
C MET A 164 39.37 -9.51 2.91
N VAL A 165 39.50 -8.68 3.96
CA VAL A 165 38.41 -8.43 4.91
C VAL A 165 37.20 -7.82 4.19
N LEU A 166 37.41 -6.76 3.40
CA LEU A 166 36.34 -6.11 2.65
C LEU A 166 35.64 -7.08 1.69
N TYR A 167 36.41 -7.90 0.95
CA TYR A 167 35.87 -8.93 0.07
C TYR A 167 34.98 -9.93 0.83
N LYS A 168 35.45 -10.43 1.98
CA LYS A 168 34.66 -11.35 2.81
C LYS A 168 33.38 -10.72 3.32
N MET A 169 33.42 -9.45 3.75
CA MET A 169 32.24 -8.71 4.19
C MET A 169 31.23 -8.53 3.06
N LEU A 170 31.68 -8.11 1.87
CA LEU A 170 30.82 -7.97 0.68
C LEU A 170 30.25 -9.31 0.23
N ASN A 171 31.04 -10.39 0.27
CA ASN A 171 30.55 -11.73 -0.06
C ASN A 171 29.50 -12.22 0.93
N LEU A 172 29.71 -12.00 2.24
CA LEU A 172 28.71 -12.33 3.25
C LEU A 172 27.43 -11.52 3.03
N PHE A 173 27.55 -10.22 2.73
CA PHE A 173 26.41 -9.37 2.41
C PHE A 173 25.63 -9.86 1.18
N ASN A 174 26.32 -10.17 0.08
CA ASN A 174 25.71 -10.76 -1.12
C ASN A 174 24.97 -12.07 -0.80
N ILE A 175 25.59 -12.98 -0.02
CA ILE A 175 24.96 -14.24 0.39
C ILE A 175 23.70 -13.98 1.23
N MET A 176 23.75 -13.03 2.17
CA MET A 176 22.58 -12.67 2.98
C MET A 176 21.43 -12.14 2.13
N ILE A 177 21.74 -11.25 1.17
CA ILE A 177 20.75 -10.75 0.20
C ILE A 177 20.15 -11.90 -0.60
N GLU A 178 20.97 -12.77 -1.19
CA GLU A 178 20.49 -13.90 -1.99
C GLU A 178 19.59 -14.83 -1.18
N ILE A 179 19.98 -15.17 0.06
CA ILE A 179 19.17 -16.01 0.95
C ILE A 179 17.84 -15.31 1.27
N PHE A 180 17.86 -14.03 1.61
CA PHE A 180 16.67 -13.25 1.91
C PHE A 180 15.72 -13.21 0.70
N VAL A 181 16.26 -12.84 -0.46
CA VAL A 181 15.49 -12.74 -1.71
C VAL A 181 14.89 -14.10 -2.08
N GLN A 182 15.69 -15.17 -2.01
CA GLN A 182 15.21 -16.51 -2.31
C GLN A 182 14.13 -16.97 -1.33
N LYS A 183 14.31 -16.77 -0.02
CA LYS A 183 13.36 -17.25 0.99
C LYS A 183 12.02 -16.52 0.98
N ILE A 184 12.03 -15.20 0.71
CA ILE A 184 10.81 -14.37 0.80
C ILE A 184 10.10 -14.24 -0.54
N PHE A 185 10.84 -14.04 -1.64
CA PHE A 185 10.26 -13.65 -2.93
C PHE A 185 10.23 -14.78 -3.96
N GLN A 186 11.22 -15.69 -3.98
CA GLN A 186 11.32 -16.72 -5.04
C GLN A 186 10.77 -18.09 -4.61
N ARG A 187 11.17 -18.59 -3.43
CA ARG A 187 10.71 -19.88 -2.88
C ARG A 187 9.55 -19.74 -1.88
N SER A 188 9.18 -18.50 -1.55
CA SER A 188 8.06 -18.13 -0.67
C SER A 188 7.90 -19.05 0.54
N SER A 189 8.96 -19.16 1.35
CA SER A 189 8.85 -19.88 2.62
C SER A 189 7.70 -19.27 3.43
N LYS A 190 6.71 -20.10 3.80
CA LYS A 190 5.49 -19.62 4.48
C LYS A 190 5.81 -18.70 5.66
N LEU A 191 6.78 -19.11 6.49
CA LEU A 191 7.24 -18.33 7.62
C LEU A 191 7.86 -16.98 7.20
N GLY A 192 8.72 -16.96 6.18
CA GLY A 192 9.33 -15.73 5.69
C GLY A 192 8.29 -14.75 5.13
N THR A 193 7.32 -15.25 4.37
CA THR A 193 6.19 -14.45 3.90
C THR A 193 5.34 -13.91 5.05
N CYS A 194 5.03 -14.74 6.06
CA CYS A 194 4.29 -14.28 7.24
C CYS A 194 5.03 -13.18 8.00
N ILE A 195 6.33 -13.35 8.28
CA ILE A 195 7.14 -12.32 8.95
C ILE A 195 7.14 -11.03 8.13
N TYR A 196 7.31 -11.13 6.82
CA TYR A 196 7.31 -9.98 5.94
C TYR A 196 5.97 -9.24 5.96
N VAL A 197 4.84 -9.96 5.89
CA VAL A 197 3.49 -9.37 5.97
C VAL A 197 3.27 -8.67 7.31
N ILE A 198 3.74 -9.25 8.43
CA ILE A 198 3.66 -8.62 9.75
C ILE A 198 4.45 -7.30 9.74
N VAL A 199 5.71 -7.32 9.32
CA VAL A 199 6.55 -6.11 9.29
C VAL A 199 5.94 -5.03 8.39
N ALA A 200 5.52 -5.40 7.18
CA ALA A 200 4.94 -4.47 6.23
C ALA A 200 3.61 -3.88 6.71
N SER A 201 2.75 -4.69 7.35
CA SER A 201 1.49 -4.21 7.93
C SER A 201 1.72 -3.31 9.14
N THR A 202 2.78 -3.54 9.92
CA THR A 202 3.20 -2.62 10.99
C THR A 202 3.65 -1.27 10.43
N VAL A 203 4.48 -1.27 9.38
CA VAL A 203 4.90 -0.03 8.70
C VAL A 203 3.69 0.72 8.15
N PHE A 204 2.79 0.02 7.45
CA PHE A 204 1.54 0.59 6.94
C PHE A 204 0.68 1.18 8.07
N SER A 205 0.56 0.49 9.19
CA SER A 205 -0.18 1.00 10.35
C SER A 205 0.46 2.28 10.90
N ILE A 206 1.78 2.31 11.10
CA ILE A 206 2.49 3.49 11.62
C ILE A 206 2.31 4.73 10.72
N LEU A 207 2.24 4.56 9.39
CA LEU A 207 2.01 5.67 8.45
C LEU A 207 0.67 6.39 8.70
N HIS A 208 -0.32 5.71 9.27
CA HIS A 208 -1.61 6.28 9.65
C HIS A 208 -1.59 7.00 11.01
N LYS A 209 -0.40 7.14 11.62
CA LYS A 209 -0.15 7.79 12.90
C LYS A 209 -1.12 7.33 14.00
N PRO A 210 -1.19 6.01 14.27
CA PRO A 210 -2.03 5.45 15.31
C PRO A 210 -1.42 5.70 16.69
N ASP A 211 -2.26 5.58 17.70
CA ASP A 211 -1.86 5.29 19.06
C ASP A 211 -2.01 3.78 19.34
N ILE A 212 -1.74 3.37 20.58
CA ILE A 212 -1.81 1.94 20.95
C ILE A 212 -3.23 1.36 20.86
N THR A 213 -4.26 2.19 20.98
CA THR A 213 -5.67 1.77 21.02
C THR A 213 -6.26 1.55 19.63
N ASN A 214 -5.71 2.18 18.59
CA ASN A 214 -6.22 2.09 17.21
C ASN A 214 -5.21 1.49 16.20
N PHE A 215 -4.01 1.11 16.64
CA PHE A 215 -3.00 0.45 15.79
C PHE A 215 -3.55 -0.78 15.05
N HIS A 216 -4.38 -1.59 15.72
CA HIS A 216 -4.92 -2.83 15.16
C HIS A 216 -5.84 -2.60 13.97
N LEU A 217 -6.51 -1.45 13.89
CA LEU A 217 -7.40 -1.12 12.76
C LEU A 217 -6.60 -1.13 11.45
N TYR A 218 -5.47 -0.45 11.43
CA TYR A 218 -4.64 -0.35 10.23
C TYR A 218 -3.77 -1.59 10.02
N PHE A 219 -3.31 -2.20 11.10
CA PHE A 219 -2.49 -3.42 11.00
C PHE A 219 -3.30 -4.56 10.38
N LEU A 220 -4.52 -4.81 10.86
CA LEU A 220 -5.36 -5.91 10.36
C LEU A 220 -5.85 -5.63 8.94
N GLY A 221 -6.24 -4.40 8.62
CA GLY A 221 -6.53 -4.00 7.22
C GLY A 221 -5.33 -4.25 6.30
N GLY A 222 -4.14 -3.82 6.73
CA GLY A 222 -2.89 -4.08 6.02
C GLY A 222 -2.62 -5.57 5.76
N VAL A 223 -2.85 -6.44 6.75
CA VAL A 223 -2.71 -7.90 6.61
C VAL A 223 -3.68 -8.46 5.57
N VAL A 224 -4.93 -8.01 5.57
CA VAL A 224 -5.96 -8.46 4.60
C VAL A 224 -5.57 -8.06 3.17
N ASP A 225 -5.13 -6.82 2.97
CA ASP A 225 -4.68 -6.34 1.66
C ASP A 225 -3.43 -7.11 1.19
N TRP A 226 -2.46 -7.37 2.08
CA TRP A 226 -1.31 -8.21 1.77
C TRP A 226 -1.70 -9.62 1.32
N PHE A 227 -2.70 -10.22 1.97
CA PHE A 227 -3.24 -11.51 1.55
C PHE A 227 -3.77 -11.44 0.11
N PHE A 228 -4.54 -10.41 -0.24
CA PHE A 228 -5.05 -10.22 -1.59
C PHE A 228 -3.96 -9.94 -2.61
N PHE A 229 -3.00 -9.07 -2.29
CA PHE A 229 -1.85 -8.79 -3.15
C PHE A 229 -1.07 -10.06 -3.49
N LEU A 230 -0.70 -10.84 -2.48
CA LEU A 230 0.10 -12.06 -2.68
C LEU A 230 -0.69 -13.15 -3.43
N ARG A 231 -2.00 -13.25 -3.19
CA ARG A 231 -2.84 -14.32 -3.76
C ARG A 231 -3.36 -14.02 -5.16
N TYR A 232 -3.77 -12.78 -5.41
CA TYR A 232 -4.54 -12.39 -6.59
C TYR A 232 -3.94 -11.18 -7.35
N GLY A 233 -3.00 -10.46 -6.74
CA GLY A 233 -2.30 -9.33 -7.36
C GLY A 233 -2.77 -7.97 -6.86
N LEU A 234 -2.16 -6.92 -7.41
CA LEU A 234 -2.34 -5.53 -6.99
C LEU A 234 -3.80 -5.06 -7.12
N ILE A 235 -4.50 -5.45 -8.18
CA ILE A 235 -5.91 -5.06 -8.37
C ILE A 235 -6.81 -5.60 -7.25
N ALA A 236 -6.56 -6.82 -6.79
CA ALA A 236 -7.35 -7.40 -5.70
C ALA A 236 -7.10 -6.66 -4.38
N SER A 237 -5.85 -6.33 -4.08
CA SER A 237 -5.48 -5.52 -2.90
C SER A 237 -6.16 -4.15 -2.95
N PHE A 238 -6.09 -3.50 -4.10
CA PHE A 238 -6.75 -2.22 -4.34
C PHE A 238 -8.27 -2.29 -4.13
N LEU A 239 -8.94 -3.32 -4.68
CA LEU A 239 -10.39 -3.46 -4.53
C LEU A 239 -10.80 -3.69 -3.07
N SER A 240 -10.01 -4.46 -2.30
CA SER A 240 -10.24 -4.66 -0.86
C SER A 240 -10.21 -3.32 -0.13
N HIS A 241 -9.10 -2.58 -0.29
CA HIS A 241 -8.89 -1.30 0.38
C HIS A 241 -9.88 -0.21 -0.09
N ALA A 242 -10.11 -0.08 -1.39
CA ALA A 242 -11.10 0.84 -1.95
C ALA A 242 -12.51 0.58 -1.39
N THR A 243 -12.89 -0.69 -1.28
CA THR A 243 -14.20 -1.08 -0.73
C THR A 243 -14.29 -0.81 0.77
N PHE A 244 -13.21 -1.06 1.51
CA PHE A 244 -13.09 -0.72 2.92
C PHE A 244 -13.38 0.77 3.13
N ASN A 245 -12.68 1.64 2.39
CA ASN A 245 -12.84 3.10 2.51
C ASN A 245 -14.26 3.53 2.10
N ALA A 246 -14.76 3.02 0.98
CA ALA A 246 -16.09 3.36 0.47
C ALA A 246 -17.24 2.95 1.41
N SER A 247 -17.02 1.92 2.23
CA SER A 247 -18.03 1.38 3.14
C SER A 247 -17.91 1.91 4.58
N SER A 248 -16.79 2.56 4.92
CA SER A 248 -16.46 2.98 6.30
C SER A 248 -17.53 3.87 6.95
N ASP A 249 -17.93 4.96 6.29
CA ASP A 249 -18.97 5.88 6.79
C ASP A 249 -20.32 5.19 7.01
N MET A 250 -20.73 4.33 6.06
CA MET A 250 -21.98 3.58 6.17
C MET A 250 -21.94 2.61 7.36
N VAL A 251 -20.85 1.85 7.49
CA VAL A 251 -20.67 0.87 8.57
C VAL A 251 -20.59 1.56 9.93
N HIS A 252 -19.91 2.70 10.02
CA HIS A 252 -19.87 3.53 11.21
C HIS A 252 -21.29 3.95 11.66
N LYS A 253 -22.12 4.41 10.72
CA LYS A 253 -23.53 4.76 10.99
C LYS A 253 -24.37 3.56 11.43
N ILE A 254 -24.13 2.38 10.84
CA ILE A 254 -24.80 1.14 11.24
C ILE A 254 -24.47 0.82 12.70
N TRP A 255 -23.21 0.87 13.11
CA TRP A 255 -22.80 0.62 14.49
C TRP A 255 -23.40 1.61 15.49
N ILE A 256 -23.39 2.90 15.15
CA ILE A 256 -24.05 3.93 15.97
C ILE A 256 -25.53 3.61 16.16
N GLY A 257 -26.24 3.26 15.08
CA GLY A 257 -27.65 2.89 15.13
C GLY A 257 -27.92 1.62 15.93
N MET A 258 -27.08 0.59 15.78
CA MET A 258 -27.20 -0.67 16.52
C MET A 258 -26.96 -0.51 18.03
N LEU A 259 -26.08 0.42 18.41
CA LEU A 259 -25.73 0.68 19.81
C LEU A 259 -26.58 1.78 20.46
N GLY A 260 -27.47 2.43 19.70
CA GLY A 260 -28.32 3.52 20.21
C GLY A 260 -27.52 4.74 20.66
N ILE A 261 -26.36 5.00 20.07
CA ILE A 261 -25.52 6.15 20.41
C ILE A 261 -26.12 7.40 19.76
N ASN A 262 -26.50 8.39 20.55
CA ASN A 262 -26.97 9.67 20.02
C ASN A 262 -25.78 10.44 19.43
N GLN A 263 -25.86 10.79 18.13
CA GLN A 263 -24.92 11.73 17.52
C GLN A 263 -25.25 13.13 18.06
N HIS A 264 -24.40 13.66 18.94
CA HIS A 264 -24.39 15.07 19.30
C HIS A 264 -23.42 15.84 18.41
#